data_AF-H6QCN0-F1
#
_entry.id   AF-H6QCN0-F1
#
_cell.length_a   1.000
_cell.length_b   1.000
_cell.length_c   1.000
_cell.angle_alpha   90.00
_cell.angle_beta   90.00
_cell.angle_gamma   90.00
#
_symmetry.space_group_name_H-M   'P 1'
#
loop_
_entity.id
_entity.type
_entity.pdbx_description
1 polymer ?
#
loop_
_entity_poly.entity_id
_entity_poly.type
_entity_poly.pdbx_seq_one_letter_code
_entity_poly.pdbx_strand_id
1 'polypeptide(L)'
;MSELEGLLELQAGFKLQAYAVIGLLALIPLAVVLGLASLALAVIVIVVVAIVVVLANLFALIPIWRGYSEVFGRGSLPAVGAELGLIAAAVGLLSLLASALWPPAGDLINLAAGVLGFVSYVLAYIIGARQLYLKYEVDSFHTAFILFVLIFLVIPPIIGIWLMYKGSRDAIRKIEQSGPPRPPSS
;
A
#
# COMPACT_ATOMS: atom_id res chain seq x y z
N MET A 1 13.61 22.14 -16.18
CA MET A 1 12.63 21.38 -16.98
C MET A 1 11.38 22.23 -17.13
N SER A 2 10.59 22.00 -18.17
CA SER A 2 9.34 22.72 -18.41
C SER A 2 8.16 22.00 -17.73
N GLU A 3 7.08 22.73 -17.45
CA GLU A 3 5.86 22.16 -16.85
C GLU A 3 5.26 21.01 -17.68
N LEU A 4 5.41 21.08 -19.01
CA LEU A 4 5.01 20.01 -19.93
C LEU A 4 5.79 18.71 -19.68
N GLU A 5 7.10 18.80 -19.45
CA GLU A 5 7.92 17.63 -19.10
C GLU A 5 7.47 17.03 -17.78
N GLY A 6 7.08 17.86 -16.80
CA GLY A 6 6.51 17.41 -15.54
C GLY A 6 5.21 16.63 -15.71
N LEU A 7 4.30 17.11 -16.57
CA LEU A 7 3.04 16.40 -16.89
C LEU A 7 3.28 15.07 -17.62
N LEU A 8 4.28 15.00 -18.51
CA LEU A 8 4.66 13.76 -19.20
C LEU A 8 5.23 12.72 -18.22
N GLU A 9 6.05 13.15 -17.26
CA GLU A 9 6.55 12.30 -16.18
C GLU A 9 5.40 11.79 -15.30
N LEU A 10 4.47 12.67 -14.90
CA LEU A 10 3.26 12.24 -14.17
C LEU A 10 2.46 11.20 -14.95
N GLN A 11 2.23 11.44 -16.25
CA GLN A 11 1.50 10.50 -17.10
C GLN A 11 2.21 9.14 -17.18
N ALA A 12 3.53 9.12 -17.37
CA ALA A 12 4.32 7.90 -17.41
C ALA A 12 4.21 7.13 -16.09
N GLY A 13 4.34 7.83 -14.96
CA GLY A 13 4.24 7.24 -13.63
C GLY A 13 2.86 6.68 -13.31
N PHE A 14 1.79 7.43 -13.57
CA PHE A 14 0.42 6.93 -13.39
C PHE A 14 0.09 5.76 -14.31
N LYS A 15 0.61 5.76 -15.53
CA LYS A 15 0.45 4.63 -16.47
C LYS A 15 1.13 3.37 -15.93
N LEU A 16 2.36 3.49 -15.42
CA LEU A 16 3.06 2.38 -14.78
C LEU A 16 2.29 1.87 -13.55
N GLN A 17 1.80 2.79 -12.70
CA GLN A 17 1.01 2.42 -11.53
C GLN A 17 -0.29 1.69 -11.91
N ALA A 18 -0.99 2.17 -12.94
CA ALA A 18 -2.21 1.53 -13.42
C ALA A 18 -1.95 0.12 -13.95
N TYR A 19 -0.88 -0.08 -14.73
CA TYR A 19 -0.50 -1.40 -15.21
C TYR A 19 -0.06 -2.33 -14.08
N ALA A 20 0.64 -1.81 -13.07
CA ALA A 20 1.01 -2.58 -11.89
C ALA A 20 -0.23 -3.09 -11.14
N VAL A 21 -1.23 -2.22 -10.94
CA VAL A 21 -2.50 -2.59 -10.28
C VAL A 21 -3.27 -3.63 -11.11
N ILE A 22 -3.41 -3.41 -12.42
CA ILE A 22 -4.12 -4.35 -13.31
C ILE A 22 -3.40 -5.72 -13.34
N GLY A 23 -2.07 -5.70 -13.48
CA GLY A 23 -1.24 -6.90 -13.44
C GLY A 23 -1.37 -7.65 -12.12
N LEU A 24 -1.37 -6.94 -11.00
CA LEU A 24 -1.57 -7.54 -9.67
C LEU A 24 -2.95 -8.20 -9.56
N LEU A 25 -4.01 -7.52 -9.99
CA LEU A 25 -5.37 -8.05 -9.96
C LEU A 25 -5.49 -9.32 -10.83
N ALA A 26 -4.78 -9.37 -11.96
CA ALA A 26 -4.73 -10.56 -12.83
C ALA A 26 -3.95 -11.73 -12.22
N LEU A 27 -3.03 -11.47 -11.28
CA LEU A 27 -2.25 -12.51 -10.59
C LEU A 27 -2.99 -13.15 -9.42
N ILE A 28 -4.04 -12.51 -8.87
CA ILE A 28 -4.81 -13.03 -7.74
C ILE A 28 -5.41 -14.43 -8.03
N PRO A 29 -6.11 -14.67 -9.16
CA PRO A 29 -6.65 -15.99 -9.46
C PRO A 29 -5.56 -17.07 -9.58
N LEU A 30 -4.42 -16.72 -10.18
CA LEU A 30 -3.29 -17.64 -10.32
C LEU A 30 -2.72 -18.03 -8.94
N ALA A 31 -2.56 -17.06 -8.03
CA ALA A 31 -2.10 -17.31 -6.67
C ALA A 31 -3.07 -18.21 -5.89
N VAL A 32 -4.39 -18.04 -6.08
CA VAL A 32 -5.41 -18.91 -5.47
C VAL A 32 -5.30 -20.35 -5.98
N VAL A 33 -5.18 -20.55 -7.29
CA VAL A 33 -5.07 -21.89 -7.90
C VAL A 33 -3.80 -22.60 -7.43
N LEU A 34 -2.66 -21.90 -7.39
CA LEU A 34 -1.38 -22.45 -6.92
C LEU A 34 -1.38 -22.70 -5.41
N GLY A 35 -2.08 -21.87 -4.63
CA GLY A 35 -2.21 -22.02 -3.18
C GLY A 35 -3.02 -23.27 -2.78
N LEU A 36 -3.94 -23.72 -3.63
CA LEU A 36 -4.67 -24.97 -3.44
C LEU A 36 -3.79 -26.22 -3.72
N ALA A 37 -2.70 -26.07 -4.47
CA ALA A 37 -1.82 -27.18 -4.83
C ALA A 37 -0.78 -27.51 -3.74
N SER A 38 -0.12 -26.51 -3.16
CA SER A 38 0.74 -26.72 -1.98
C SER A 38 0.99 -25.43 -1.20
N LEU A 39 1.11 -25.57 0.12
CA LEU A 39 1.41 -24.44 1.02
C LEU A 39 2.79 -23.83 0.72
N ALA A 40 3.79 -24.65 0.41
CA ALA A 40 5.14 -24.16 0.09
C ALA A 40 5.16 -23.32 -1.18
N LEU A 41 4.44 -23.74 -2.22
CA LEU A 41 4.31 -22.96 -3.46
C LEU A 41 3.52 -21.68 -3.24
N ALA A 42 2.48 -21.71 -2.41
CA ALA A 42 1.71 -20.53 -2.02
C ALA A 42 2.61 -19.44 -1.42
N VAL A 43 3.49 -19.83 -0.48
CA VAL A 43 4.40 -18.90 0.19
C VAL A 43 5.39 -18.28 -0.81
N ILE A 44 5.99 -19.08 -1.69
CA ILE A 44 6.93 -18.58 -2.72
C ILE A 44 6.23 -17.57 -3.64
N VAL A 45 5.02 -17.90 -4.11
CA VAL A 45 4.24 -17.01 -4.97
C VAL A 45 3.92 -15.70 -4.26
N ILE A 46 3.49 -15.74 -3.00
CA ILE A 46 3.20 -14.53 -2.20
C ILE A 46 4.43 -13.63 -2.09
N VAL A 47 5.61 -14.19 -1.81
CA VAL A 47 6.86 -13.42 -1.70
C VAL A 47 7.24 -12.81 -3.04
N VAL A 48 7.17 -13.58 -4.13
CA VAL A 48 7.47 -13.07 -5.48
C VAL A 48 6.51 -11.94 -5.85
N VAL A 49 5.20 -12.12 -5.60
CA VAL A 49 4.19 -11.08 -5.85
C VAL A 49 4.49 -9.83 -5.01
N ALA A 50 4.84 -9.99 -3.73
CA ALA A 50 5.21 -8.86 -2.87
C ALA A 50 6.41 -8.09 -3.42
N ILE A 51 7.48 -8.77 -3.85
CA ILE A 51 8.65 -8.14 -4.47
C ILE A 51 8.27 -7.41 -5.76
N VAL A 52 7.48 -8.03 -6.63
CA VAL A 52 7.02 -7.43 -7.89
C VAL A 52 6.19 -6.18 -7.62
N VAL A 53 5.29 -6.21 -6.63
CA VAL A 53 4.49 -5.05 -6.22
C VAL A 53 5.37 -3.92 -5.72
N VAL A 54 6.35 -4.22 -4.88
CA VAL A 54 7.24 -3.21 -4.31
C VAL A 54 8.12 -2.57 -5.39
N LEU A 55 8.67 -3.38 -6.30
CA LEU A 55 9.43 -2.87 -7.45
C LEU A 55 8.56 -2.04 -8.40
N ALA A 56 7.34 -2.50 -8.70
CA ALA A 56 6.43 -1.76 -9.56
C ALA A 56 6.07 -0.39 -8.97
N ASN A 57 5.83 -0.32 -7.65
CA ASN A 57 5.63 0.95 -6.95
C ASN A 57 6.87 1.85 -7.03
N LEU A 58 8.09 1.31 -6.84
CA LEU A 58 9.33 2.08 -6.99
C LEU A 58 9.45 2.69 -8.39
N PHE A 59 9.26 1.88 -9.44
CA PHE A 59 9.38 2.35 -10.82
C PHE A 59 8.30 3.36 -11.20
N ALA A 60 7.09 3.26 -10.65
CA ALA A 60 6.01 4.20 -10.90
C ALA A 60 6.17 5.50 -10.10
N LEU A 61 6.67 5.44 -8.85
CA LEU A 61 6.77 6.60 -7.96
C LEU A 61 7.91 7.54 -8.33
N ILE A 62 8.99 7.06 -8.96
CA ILE A 62 10.09 7.91 -9.45
C ILE A 62 9.59 8.98 -10.45
N PRO A 63 8.92 8.62 -11.56
CA PRO A 63 8.39 9.61 -12.49
C PRO A 63 7.27 10.44 -11.88
N ILE A 64 6.45 9.89 -10.96
CA ILE A 64 5.45 10.69 -10.22
C ILE A 64 6.12 11.79 -9.37
N TRP A 65 7.18 11.45 -8.64
CA TRP A 65 7.94 12.39 -7.81
C TRP A 65 8.58 13.50 -8.65
N ARG A 66 9.22 13.14 -9.76
CA ARG A 66 9.82 14.10 -10.71
C ARG A 66 8.74 15.00 -11.29
N GLY A 67 7.64 14.41 -11.76
CA GLY A 67 6.53 15.12 -12.36
C GLY A 67 5.91 16.14 -11.40
N TYR A 68 5.63 15.76 -10.17
CA TYR A 68 5.14 16.71 -9.16
C TYR A 68 6.16 17.79 -8.80
N SER A 69 7.44 17.44 -8.71
CA SER A 69 8.51 18.39 -8.41
C SER A 69 8.64 19.47 -9.48
N GLU A 70 8.38 19.15 -10.74
CA GLU A 70 8.42 20.11 -11.84
C GLU A 70 7.11 20.90 -11.98
N VAL A 71 5.95 20.25 -11.79
CA VAL A 71 4.63 20.92 -11.91
C VAL A 71 4.37 21.90 -10.76
N PHE A 72 4.76 21.55 -9.54
CA PHE A 72 4.42 22.30 -8.32
C PHE A 72 5.64 22.82 -7.55
N GLY A 73 6.85 22.51 -8.02
CA GLY A 73 8.08 22.79 -7.30
C GLY A 73 8.50 21.66 -6.35
N ARG A 74 9.81 21.58 -6.11
CA ARG A 74 10.41 20.65 -5.14
C ARG A 74 9.88 20.94 -3.73
N GLY A 75 9.47 19.91 -3.02
CA GLY A 75 8.93 20.03 -1.66
C GLY A 75 7.42 20.33 -1.62
N SER A 76 6.73 20.38 -2.76
CA SER A 76 5.27 20.36 -2.78
C SER A 76 4.75 19.10 -2.08
N LEU A 77 3.61 19.22 -1.38
CA LEU A 77 3.03 18.08 -0.64
C LEU A 77 2.89 16.81 -1.52
N PRO A 78 2.44 16.88 -2.78
CA PRO A 78 2.38 15.69 -3.64
C PRO A 78 3.74 15.08 -3.94
N ALA A 79 4.78 15.90 -4.15
CA ALA A 79 6.14 15.43 -4.37
C ALA A 79 6.69 14.74 -3.10
N VAL A 80 6.53 15.37 -1.92
CA VAL A 80 6.90 14.75 -0.63
C VAL A 80 6.15 13.43 -0.43
N GLY A 81 4.88 13.38 -0.80
CA GLY A 81 4.10 12.14 -0.79
C GLY A 81 4.73 11.03 -1.63
N ALA A 82 5.11 11.35 -2.87
CA ALA A 82 5.74 10.36 -3.76
C ALA A 82 7.10 9.90 -3.23
N GLU A 83 7.89 10.80 -2.65
CA GLU A 83 9.16 10.49 -1.99
C GLU A 83 8.98 9.55 -0.78
N LEU A 84 8.01 9.84 0.09
CA LEU A 84 7.66 8.93 1.18
C LEU A 84 7.23 7.55 0.69
N GLY A 85 6.60 7.47 -0.49
CA GLY A 85 6.24 6.20 -1.11
C GLY A 85 7.46 5.41 -1.58
N LEU A 86 8.47 6.10 -2.13
CA LEU A 86 9.74 5.47 -2.48
C LEU A 86 10.45 4.91 -1.24
N ILE A 87 10.46 5.69 -0.14
CA ILE A 87 11.02 5.26 1.13
C ILE A 87 10.22 4.06 1.67
N ALA A 88 8.88 4.13 1.67
CA ALA A 88 8.01 3.06 2.14
C ALA A 88 8.28 1.76 1.37
N ALA A 89 8.44 1.84 0.04
CA ALA A 89 8.75 0.69 -0.80
C ALA A 89 10.13 0.10 -0.46
N ALA A 90 11.16 0.93 -0.29
CA ALA A 90 12.49 0.48 0.12
C ALA A 90 12.47 -0.18 1.52
N VAL A 91 11.79 0.44 2.48
CA VAL A 91 11.62 -0.10 3.84
C VAL A 91 10.81 -1.41 3.81
N GLY A 92 9.84 -1.53 2.91
CA GLY A 92 9.08 -2.76 2.68
C GLY A 92 9.92 -3.91 2.11
N LEU A 93 10.96 -3.65 1.31
CA LEU A 93 11.92 -4.70 0.93
C LEU A 93 12.75 -5.15 2.14
N LEU A 94 13.18 -4.21 2.97
CA LEU A 94 13.94 -4.51 4.18
C LEU A 94 13.11 -5.32 5.19
N SER A 95 11.80 -5.07 5.28
CA SER A 95 10.93 -5.83 6.18
C SER A 95 10.78 -7.29 5.77
N LEU A 96 10.82 -7.62 4.47
CA LEU A 96 10.80 -9.01 3.99
C LEU A 96 12.04 -9.78 4.47
N LEU A 97 13.22 -9.16 4.39
CA LEU A 97 14.46 -9.74 4.89
C LEU A 97 14.47 -9.83 6.43
N ALA A 98 14.03 -8.78 7.11
CA ALA A 98 13.96 -8.74 8.57
C ALA A 98 12.95 -9.76 9.12
N SER A 99 11.82 -9.98 8.45
CA SER A 99 10.83 -10.97 8.87
C SER A 99 11.35 -12.42 8.79
N ALA A 100 12.27 -12.69 7.86
CA ALA A 100 12.92 -13.99 7.73
C ALA A 100 14.01 -14.22 8.79
N LEU A 101 14.70 -13.16 9.23
CA LEU A 101 15.82 -13.24 10.17
C LEU A 101 15.37 -13.05 11.63
N TRP A 102 14.45 -12.12 11.88
CA TRP A 102 13.93 -11.77 13.19
C TRP A 102 12.48 -11.25 13.09
N PRO A 103 11.46 -12.12 13.26
CA PRO A 103 10.07 -11.78 12.98
C PRO A 103 9.52 -10.53 13.70
N PRO A 104 9.77 -10.32 15.01
CA PRO A 104 9.34 -9.10 15.72
C PRO A 104 9.89 -7.79 15.12
N ALA A 105 11.14 -7.80 14.65
CA ALA A 105 11.72 -6.63 13.99
C ALA A 105 11.12 -6.44 12.58
N GLY A 106 10.86 -7.54 11.87
CA GLY A 106 10.12 -7.53 10.61
C GLY A 106 8.74 -6.88 10.73
N ASP A 107 7.98 -7.21 11.77
CA ASP A 107 6.66 -6.65 12.04
C ASP A 107 6.70 -5.14 12.30
N LEU A 108 7.69 -4.66 13.08
CA LEU A 108 7.87 -3.24 13.34
C LEU A 108 8.25 -2.46 12.07
N ILE A 109 9.14 -3.01 11.23
CA ILE A 109 9.55 -2.39 9.97
C ILE A 109 8.38 -2.39 8.98
N ASN A 110 7.59 -3.47 8.94
CA ASN A 110 6.35 -3.53 8.16
C ASN A 110 5.35 -2.46 8.59
N LEU A 111 5.18 -2.24 9.90
CA LEU A 111 4.32 -1.18 10.41
C LEU A 111 4.81 0.20 9.97
N ALA A 112 6.12 0.46 10.09
CA ALA A 112 6.71 1.72 9.62
C ALA A 112 6.51 1.93 8.11
N ALA A 113 6.76 0.90 7.30
CA ALA A 113 6.49 0.93 5.85
C ALA A 113 5.01 1.19 5.56
N GLY A 114 4.10 0.58 6.32
CA GLY A 114 2.66 0.78 6.20
C GLY A 114 2.23 2.22 6.50
N VAL A 115 2.75 2.82 7.57
CA VAL A 115 2.49 4.22 7.92
C VAL A 115 3.03 5.17 6.85
N LEU A 116 4.26 4.96 6.38
CA LEU A 116 4.85 5.76 5.32
C LEU A 116 4.08 5.63 4.00
N GLY A 117 3.69 4.40 3.64
CA GLY A 117 2.87 4.13 2.46
C GLY A 117 1.49 4.77 2.55
N PHE A 118 0.88 4.78 3.74
CA PHE A 118 -0.37 5.47 4.00
C PHE A 118 -0.25 6.99 3.83
N VAL A 119 0.77 7.62 4.43
CA VAL A 119 1.00 9.07 4.29
C VAL A 119 1.31 9.40 2.83
N SER A 120 2.15 8.59 2.18
CA SER A 120 2.43 8.70 0.75
C SER A 120 1.15 8.67 -0.08
N TYR A 121 0.24 7.74 0.20
CA TYR A 121 -1.02 7.63 -0.54
C TYR A 121 -1.85 8.93 -0.46
N VAL A 122 -2.03 9.46 0.75
CA VAL A 122 -2.79 10.69 0.98
C VAL A 122 -2.14 11.88 0.27
N LEU A 123 -0.83 12.05 0.43
CA LEU A 123 -0.14 13.20 -0.14
C LEU A 123 -0.01 13.12 -1.66
N ALA A 124 0.47 11.99 -2.20
CA ALA A 124 0.78 11.84 -3.62
C ALA A 124 -0.48 11.66 -4.49
N TYR A 125 -1.52 11.01 -3.99
CA TYR A 125 -2.70 10.69 -4.80
C TYR A 125 -3.89 11.55 -4.46
N ILE A 126 -4.29 11.65 -3.20
CA ILE A 126 -5.46 12.46 -2.81
C ILE A 126 -5.15 13.95 -2.98
N ILE A 127 -4.13 14.46 -2.28
CA ILE A 127 -3.75 15.88 -2.37
C ILE A 127 -3.21 16.20 -3.76
N GLY A 128 -2.41 15.31 -4.35
CA GLY A 128 -1.92 15.44 -5.73
C GLY A 128 -3.04 15.62 -6.76
N ALA A 129 -4.04 14.74 -6.76
CA ALA A 129 -5.18 14.85 -7.68
C ALA A 129 -5.96 16.15 -7.47
N ARG A 130 -6.19 16.55 -6.21
CA ARG A 130 -6.86 17.83 -5.90
C ARG A 130 -6.06 19.03 -6.41
N GLN A 131 -4.74 19.05 -6.22
CA GLN A 131 -3.89 20.15 -6.68
C GLN A 131 -3.82 20.21 -8.20
N LEU A 132 -3.75 19.07 -8.89
CA LEU A 132 -3.81 18.99 -10.35
C LEU A 132 -5.15 19.52 -10.88
N TYR A 133 -6.28 19.16 -10.23
CA TYR A 133 -7.58 19.71 -10.58
C TYR A 133 -7.63 21.23 -10.39
N LEU A 134 -7.19 21.74 -9.24
CA LEU A 134 -7.21 23.18 -8.97
C LEU A 134 -6.29 23.98 -9.91
N LYS A 135 -5.22 23.38 -10.41
CA LYS A 135 -4.27 24.05 -11.31
C LYS A 135 -4.74 24.05 -12.77
N TYR A 136 -5.30 22.92 -13.24
CA TYR A 136 -5.61 22.71 -14.66
C TYR A 136 -7.10 22.64 -14.99
N GLU A 137 -7.98 22.58 -13.99
CA GLU A 137 -9.44 22.49 -14.14
C GLU A 137 -9.91 21.31 -15.02
N VAL A 138 -9.18 20.19 -14.99
CA VAL A 138 -9.52 18.97 -15.74
C VAL A 138 -10.34 18.01 -14.86
N ASP A 139 -11.58 17.71 -15.27
CA ASP A 139 -12.56 16.90 -14.51
C ASP A 139 -12.06 15.50 -14.15
N SER A 140 -11.19 14.90 -14.96
CA SER A 140 -10.58 13.60 -14.67
C SER A 140 -9.79 13.63 -13.35
N PHE A 141 -9.12 14.73 -13.02
CA PHE A 141 -8.40 14.88 -11.75
C PHE A 141 -9.36 15.02 -10.56
N HIS A 142 -10.50 15.70 -10.74
CA HIS A 142 -11.54 15.78 -9.72
C HIS A 142 -12.15 14.39 -9.46
N THR A 143 -12.48 13.67 -10.53
CA THR A 143 -13.01 12.31 -10.43
C THR A 143 -12.01 11.39 -9.71
N ALA A 144 -10.72 11.46 -10.08
CA ALA A 144 -9.66 10.71 -9.40
C ALA A 144 -9.57 11.07 -7.91
N PHE A 145 -9.63 12.35 -7.55
CA PHE A 145 -9.66 12.79 -6.15
C PHE A 145 -10.81 12.15 -5.37
N ILE A 146 -12.04 12.19 -5.90
CA ILE A 146 -13.21 11.56 -5.25
C ILE A 146 -12.99 10.07 -5.06
N LEU A 147 -12.52 9.37 -6.11
CA LEU A 147 -12.28 7.93 -6.05
C LEU A 147 -11.21 7.56 -5.02
N PHE A 148 -10.09 8.31 -4.97
CA PHE A 148 -9.04 8.06 -3.97
C PHE A 148 -9.55 8.28 -2.54
N VAL A 149 -10.35 9.32 -2.30
CA VAL A 149 -10.98 9.56 -0.99
C VAL A 149 -11.95 8.44 -0.62
N LEU A 150 -12.80 8.00 -1.54
CA LEU A 150 -13.76 6.92 -1.28
C LEU A 150 -13.04 5.61 -0.94
N ILE A 151 -12.03 5.23 -1.72
CA ILE A 151 -11.23 4.02 -1.45
C ILE A 151 -10.61 4.09 -0.06
N PHE A 152 -10.03 5.24 0.30
CA PHE A 152 -9.42 5.49 1.60
C PHE A 152 -10.41 5.37 2.77
N LEU A 153 -11.64 5.85 2.59
CA LEU A 153 -12.65 5.84 3.64
C LEU A 153 -13.38 4.50 3.77
N VAL A 154 -13.47 3.71 2.69
CA VAL A 154 -14.32 2.52 2.67
C VAL A 154 -13.52 1.24 2.96
N ILE A 155 -12.35 1.06 2.36
CA ILE A 155 -11.64 -0.21 2.43
C ILE A 155 -11.06 -0.49 3.84
N PRO A 156 -10.32 0.44 4.48
CA PRO A 156 -9.70 0.15 5.79
C PRO A 156 -10.72 -0.18 6.89
N PRO A 157 -11.85 0.53 7.04
CA PRO A 157 -12.86 0.17 8.05
C PRO A 157 -13.47 -1.21 7.82
N ILE A 158 -13.74 -1.61 6.57
CA ILE A 158 -14.28 -2.95 6.26
C ILE A 158 -13.29 -4.02 6.73
N ILE A 159 -12.00 -3.86 6.42
CA ILE A 159 -10.96 -4.79 6.84
C ILE A 159 -10.82 -4.80 8.37
N GLY A 160 -10.82 -3.64 9.01
CA GLY A 160 -10.71 -3.50 10.46
C GLY A 160 -11.85 -4.19 11.21
N ILE A 161 -13.09 -3.98 10.78
CA ILE A 161 -14.28 -4.64 11.35
C ILE A 161 -14.18 -6.15 11.20
N TRP A 162 -13.77 -6.64 10.02
CA TRP A 162 -13.60 -8.08 9.79
C TRP A 162 -12.52 -8.70 10.68
N LEU A 163 -11.38 -8.03 10.85
CA LEU A 163 -10.31 -8.48 11.75
C LEU A 163 -10.76 -8.53 13.20
N MET A 164 -11.49 -7.52 13.67
CA MET A 164 -12.07 -7.50 15.03
C MET A 164 -13.07 -8.64 15.22
N TYR A 165 -13.94 -8.88 14.24
CA TYR A 165 -14.87 -10.01 14.26
C TYR A 165 -14.12 -11.35 14.35
N LYS A 166 -13.12 -11.57 13.50
CA LYS A 166 -12.29 -12.79 13.53
C LYS A 166 -11.57 -12.95 14.88
N GLY A 167 -10.92 -11.89 15.37
CA GLY A 167 -10.17 -11.89 16.63
C GLY A 167 -11.07 -12.21 17.83
N SER A 168 -12.29 -11.66 17.88
CA SER A 168 -13.26 -11.98 18.94
C SER A 168 -13.66 -13.46 18.96
N ARG A 169 -13.84 -14.09 17.79
CA ARG A 169 -14.13 -15.53 17.71
C ARG A 169 -12.97 -16.38 18.21
N ASP A 170 -11.75 -16.01 17.85
CA ASP A 170 -10.56 -16.74 18.29
C ASP A 170 -10.34 -16.59 19.81
N ALA A 171 -10.65 -15.41 20.37
CA ALA A 171 -10.61 -15.18 21.82
C ALA A 171 -11.65 -16.03 22.57
N ILE A 172 -12.90 -16.10 22.08
CA ILE A 172 -13.94 -16.95 22.67
C ILE A 172 -13.50 -18.41 22.69
N ARG A 173 -12.99 -18.93 21.57
CA ARG A 173 -12.48 -20.32 21.49
C ARG A 173 -11.37 -20.59 22.48
N LYS A 174 -10.44 -19.64 22.67
CA LYS A 174 -9.38 -19.77 23.67
C LYS A 174 -9.93 -19.84 25.10
N ILE A 175 -10.91 -18.99 25.43
CA ILE A 175 -11.54 -18.97 26.75
C ILE A 175 -12.27 -20.30 27.03
N GLU A 176 -13.04 -20.79 26.05
CA GLU A 176 -13.74 -22.08 26.12
C GLU A 176 -12.76 -23.25 26.31
N GLN A 177 -11.58 -23.19 25.68
CA GLN A 177 -10.53 -24.21 25.80
C GLN A 177 -9.75 -24.15 27.12
N SER A 178 -9.61 -22.97 27.73
CA SER A 178 -8.86 -22.80 29.00
C SER A 178 -9.64 -23.25 30.25
N GLY A 179 -10.94 -23.55 30.13
CA GLY A 179 -11.79 -23.91 31.27
C GLY A 179 -12.01 -22.74 32.26
N PRO A 180 -12.92 -22.87 33.24
CA PRO A 180 -13.17 -21.82 34.20
C PRO A 180 -11.90 -21.55 35.06
N PRO A 181 -11.63 -20.28 35.41
CA PRO A 181 -10.47 -19.93 36.23
C PRO A 181 -10.51 -20.71 37.54
N ARG A 182 -9.40 -21.41 37.87
CA ARG A 182 -9.27 -22.08 39.16
C ARG A 182 -9.39 -21.02 40.27
N PRO A 183 -10.22 -21.23 41.30
CA PRO A 183 -10.30 -20.31 42.41
C PRO A 183 -8.90 -20.21 43.06
N PRO A 184 -8.52 -19.01 43.54
CA PRO A 184 -7.25 -18.84 44.22
C PRO A 184 -7.16 -19.81 45.40
N SER A 185 -6.06 -20.56 45.47
CA SER A 185 -5.76 -21.40 46.63
C SER A 185 -5.54 -20.49 47.83
N SER A 186 -6.51 -20.49 48.75
CA SER A 186 -6.40 -19.91 50.10
C SER A 186 -5.31 -20.60 50.90
#